data_AF-A0A522UWN3-F1
#
_entry.id   AF-A0A522UWN3-F1
#
_cell.length_a   1.000
_cell.length_b   1.000
_cell.length_c   1.000
_cell.angle_alpha   90.00
_cell.angle_beta   90.00
_cell.angle_gamma   90.00
#
_symmetry.space_group_name_H-M   'P 1'
#
loop_
_entity.id
_entity.type
_entity.pdbx_description
1 polymer ?
#
loop_
_entity_poly.entity_id
_entity_poly.type
_entity_poly.pdbx_seq_one_letter_code
_entity_poly.pdbx_strand_id
1 'polypeptide(L)' 'MDLARNRPGRNDNCWCGSEKKYKRCHLDEDAKKISKANALKCKTSS' A
#
# COMPACT_ATOMS: atom_id res chain seq x y z
N MET A 1 23.31 14.89 -6.31
CA MET A 1 23.19 13.68 -5.47
C MET A 1 21.72 13.29 -5.39
N ASP A 2 21.30 12.55 -6.41
CA ASP A 2 20.32 11.45 -6.43
C ASP A 2 19.21 11.45 -5.39
N LEU A 3 18.29 12.44 -5.49
CA LEU A 3 17.00 12.41 -4.80
C LEU A 3 16.01 11.49 -5.54
N ALA A 4 16.38 10.21 -5.64
CA ALA A 4 15.43 9.17 -6.01
C ALA A 4 14.37 9.11 -4.91
N ARG A 5 13.20 9.72 -5.20
CA ARG A 5 11.93 9.56 -4.50
C ARG A 5 11.54 8.08 -4.53
N ASN A 6 12.25 7.28 -3.75
CA ASN A 6 12.06 5.85 -3.67
C ASN A 6 10.84 5.65 -2.78
N ARG A 7 9.67 5.52 -3.41
CA ARG A 7 8.54 4.84 -2.77
C ARG A 7 9.11 3.61 -2.05
N PRO A 8 8.77 3.38 -0.76
CA PRO A 8 9.34 2.27 -0.01
C PRO A 8 9.19 1.01 -0.85
N GLY A 9 10.34 0.42 -1.22
CA GLY A 9 10.36 -0.79 -2.01
C GLY A 9 9.59 -1.88 -1.25
N ARG A 10 9.06 -2.88 -1.95
CA ARG A 10 8.29 -3.96 -1.29
C ARG A 10 9.06 -4.65 -0.15
N ASN A 11 10.38 -4.67 -0.22
CA ASN A 11 11.25 -5.25 0.82
C ASN A 11 11.68 -4.26 1.91
N ASP A 12 11.43 -2.96 1.72
CA ASP A 12 11.81 -1.91 2.66
C ASP A 12 10.99 -1.99 3.95
N ASN A 13 11.48 -1.34 5.01
CA ASN A 13 10.77 -1.27 6.28
C ASN A 13 9.42 -0.58 6.09
N CYS A 14 8.39 -1.09 6.77
CA CYS A 14 7.08 -0.48 6.65
C CYS A 14 7.07 0.88 7.34
N TRP A 15 6.56 1.89 6.65
CA TRP A 15 6.45 3.27 7.14
C TRP A 15 5.58 3.43 8.40
N CYS A 16 4.79 2.42 8.75
CA CYS A 16 3.94 2.42 9.95
C CYS A 16 4.70 2.22 11.27
N GLY A 17 6.03 2.12 11.26
CA GLY A 17 6.85 1.91 12.46
C GLY A 17 6.84 0.46 12.96
N SER A 18 6.17 -0.45 12.27
CA SER A 18 6.36 -1.88 12.50
C SER A 18 7.69 -2.30 11.90
N GLU A 19 8.56 -2.97 12.66
CA GLU A 19 9.84 -3.59 12.22
C GLU A 19 9.66 -4.70 11.14
N LYS A 20 8.49 -4.76 10.52
CA LYS A 20 8.09 -5.66 9.46
C LYS A 20 8.32 -4.98 8.10
N LYS A 21 8.74 -5.77 7.12
CA LYS A 21 8.86 -5.34 5.72
C LYS A 21 7.51 -4.88 5.15
N TYR A 22 7.48 -3.87 4.29
CA TYR A 22 6.28 -3.33 3.65
C TYR A 22 5.40 -4.45 3.04
N LYS A 23 6.02 -5.41 2.33
CA LYS A 23 5.35 -6.60 1.77
C LYS A 23 4.55 -7.42 2.77
N ARG A 24 4.97 -7.48 4.04
CA ARG A 24 4.35 -8.31 5.08
C ARG A 24 3.51 -7.52 6.09
N CYS A 25 3.41 -6.21 5.90
CA CYS A 25 2.65 -5.33 6.76
C CYS A 25 1.54 -4.68 5.93
N HIS A 26 1.78 -3.48 5.41
CA HIS A 26 0.76 -2.74 4.68
C HIS A 26 0.50 -3.23 3.23
N LEU A 27 1.39 -4.00 2.59
CA LEU A 27 1.16 -4.40 1.19
C LEU A 27 -0.10 -5.28 0.99
N ASP A 28 -0.33 -6.24 1.89
CA ASP A 28 -1.51 -7.12 1.83
C ASP A 28 -2.79 -6.34 2.17
N GLU A 29 -2.72 -5.48 3.18
CA GLU A 29 -3.83 -4.60 3.54
C GLU A 29 -4.18 -3.61 2.45
N ASP A 30 -3.18 -3.01 1.80
CA ASP A 30 -3.36 -2.06 0.70
C ASP A 30 -3.96 -2.77 -0.52
N ALA A 31 -3.48 -3.98 -0.85
CA ALA A 31 -4.08 -4.81 -1.90
C ALA A 31 -5.55 -5.14 -1.61
N LYS A 32 -5.90 -5.46 -0.36
CA LYS A 32 -7.28 -5.71 0.10
C LYS A 32 -8.12 -4.43 0.11
N LYS A 33 -7.56 -3.28 0.49
CA LYS A 33 -8.23 -1.99 0.49
C LYS A 33 -8.50 -1.51 -0.94
N ILE A 34 -7.55 -1.65 -1.86
CA ILE A 34 -7.73 -1.29 -3.27
C ILE A 34 -8.82 -2.15 -3.90
N SER A 35 -8.81 -3.47 -3.68
CA SER A 35 -9.85 -4.35 -4.21
C SER A 35 -11.24 -4.04 -3.62
N LYS A 36 -11.33 -3.75 -2.33
CA LYS A 36 -12.58 -3.32 -1.69
C LYS A 36 -13.02 -1.93 -2.14
N ALA A 37 -12.11 -0.97 -2.28
CA ALA A 37 -12.37 0.38 -2.77
C ALA A 37 -12.84 0.37 -4.23
N ASN A 38 -12.27 -0.48 -5.06
CA ASN A 38 -12.69 -0.66 -6.45
C ASN A 38 -14.08 -1.31 -6.55
N ALA A 39 -14.43 -2.20 -5.62
CA ALA A 39 -15.79 -2.74 -5.49
C ALA A 39 -16.79 -1.75 -4.83
N LEU A 40 -16.30 -0.76 -4.09
CA LEU A 40 -17.13 0.30 -3.49
C LEU A 40 -17.41 1.44 -4.49
N LYS A 41 -16.46 1.76 -5.38
CA LYS A 41 -16.64 2.83 -6.37
C LYS A 41 -17.70 2.49 -7.44
N CYS A 42 -18.08 1.22 -7.61
CA CYS A 42 -19.00 0.80 -8.66
C CYS A 42 -20.49 0.84 -8.27
N LYS A 43 -20.86 1.31 -7.06
CA LYS A 43 -22.26 1.31 -6.58
C LYS A 43 -22.94 2.68 -6.52
N THR A 44 -22.30 3.75 -7.00
CA THR A 44 -22.86 5.11 -6.92
C THR A 44 -22.97 5.81 -8.27
N SER A 45 -23.19 5.05 -9.33
CA SER A 45 -23.68 5.60 -10.60
C SER A 45 -25.18 5.32 -10.69
N SER A 46 -25.99 6.14 -10.02
CA SER A 46 -27.42 6.33 -10.30
C SER A 46 -27.62 7.70 -10.90
#